data_AF-A9KU14-F1
#
_entry.id   AF-A9KU14-F1
#
_cell.length_a   1.000
_cell.length_b   1.000
_cell.length_c   1.000
_cell.angle_alpha   90.00
_cell.angle_beta   90.00
_cell.angle_gamma   90.00
#
_symmetry.space_group_name_H-M   'P 1'
#
loop_
_entity.id
_entity.type
_entity.pdbx_description
1 polymer ?
#
loop_
_entity_poly.entity_id
_entity_poly.type
_entity_poly.pdbx_seq_one_letter_code
_entity_poly.pdbx_strand_id
1 'polypeptide(L)'
;MKIFTIATLLLLLTLSFAATAEKSALEQLFEQQQYNAFLQQAQQQAAENNADALFLLGKAYHLGRGVTQDNATASQYYEQARALGSARASHNLGSMALDNDRKTQAIPFLEEALARGLKLPTLYNLGRAHSPADPSSRFYLTKAIAAAQRAGSYFGQAFELQPDNLYLDNASREYLRAYLIAMQSVGSERESLDLPQLRQQAIKWLELGMAADDGTAWTNYGALLLNENDYSGAKAAFLQGAKRQVAIANYHLGSMEERGLGAEANKVQALVYYEKAALAGMEEAKAPAYELLKAQLEYEDELTKLEQGIARFNALKQQEQYVPISLDSVINRLAWGTFLAQQRQLTLSLPTAAKIQLSLQACGLGYNQLHGSTYNIGENSHWRMAAYLTLADKIALPLEGRVDEHGCASLTIAMTDQLYRLLQQGAVFGLRFPNYTLPLALSQQENILQLTLMPVETPLPVD
;
A
#
# COMPACT_ATOMS: atom_id res chain seq x y z
N MET A 1 -69.09 -3.79 71.26
CA MET A 1 -68.63 -2.54 70.63
C MET A 1 -67.46 -2.87 69.70
N LYS A 2 -67.68 -2.72 68.39
CA LYS A 2 -66.71 -2.58 67.25
C LYS A 2 -65.78 -3.75 66.83
N ILE A 3 -66.24 -4.43 65.77
CA ILE A 3 -65.59 -4.84 64.49
C ILE A 3 -64.16 -4.30 64.23
N PHE A 4 -63.24 -5.16 63.75
CA PHE A 4 -62.27 -4.93 62.64
C PHE A 4 -61.64 -6.28 62.18
N THR A 5 -62.14 -6.97 61.14
CA THR A 5 -61.67 -7.04 59.73
C THR A 5 -60.23 -7.51 59.45
N ILE A 6 -60.15 -8.77 58.98
CA ILE A 6 -59.34 -9.39 57.90
C ILE A 6 -58.25 -8.53 57.23
N ALA A 7 -57.01 -9.06 57.19
CA ALA A 7 -56.10 -8.94 56.03
C ALA A 7 -55.00 -10.02 56.09
N THR A 8 -55.26 -11.18 55.49
CA THR A 8 -54.24 -12.20 55.22
C THR A 8 -53.46 -11.77 53.97
N LEU A 9 -52.25 -11.25 54.14
CA LEU A 9 -51.39 -10.83 53.04
C LEU A 9 -50.67 -12.06 52.45
N LEU A 10 -51.22 -12.64 51.38
CA LEU A 10 -50.58 -13.69 50.61
C LEU A 10 -49.54 -13.04 49.67
N LEU A 11 -48.26 -13.09 50.06
CA LEU A 11 -47.16 -12.62 49.23
C LEU A 11 -46.87 -13.68 48.15
N LEU A 12 -47.50 -13.54 46.98
CA LEU A 12 -47.19 -14.33 45.79
C LEU A 12 -45.85 -13.85 45.22
N LEU A 13 -44.77 -14.54 45.58
CA LEU A 13 -43.48 -14.43 44.93
C LEU A 13 -43.59 -15.07 43.52
N THR A 14 -43.89 -14.28 42.50
CA THR A 14 -43.75 -14.74 41.12
C THR A 14 -42.27 -14.77 40.78
N LEU A 15 -41.63 -15.94 40.92
CA LEU A 15 -40.34 -16.20 40.27
C LEU A 15 -40.56 -16.18 38.76
N SER A 16 -40.20 -15.06 38.13
CA SER A 16 -39.99 -14.98 36.68
C SER A 16 -38.69 -15.73 36.35
N PHE A 17 -38.79 -17.03 36.09
CA PHE A 17 -37.75 -17.75 35.37
C PHE A 17 -37.70 -17.19 33.95
N ALA A 18 -36.69 -16.39 33.64
CA ALA A 18 -36.27 -16.20 32.26
C ALA A 18 -35.83 -17.57 31.75
N ALA A 19 -36.70 -18.26 31.02
CA ALA A 19 -36.36 -19.51 30.36
C ALA A 19 -35.30 -19.22 29.30
N THR A 20 -34.03 -19.49 29.62
CA THR A 20 -33.02 -19.69 28.59
C THR A 20 -33.48 -20.90 27.79
N ALA A 21 -33.87 -20.72 26.52
CA ALA A 21 -34.30 -21.82 25.67
C ALA A 21 -33.22 -22.90 25.65
N GLU A 22 -33.52 -24.05 26.27
CA GLU A 22 -32.59 -25.17 26.36
C GLU A 22 -32.30 -25.69 24.94
N LYS A 23 -31.01 -25.85 24.59
CA LYS A 23 -30.64 -26.37 23.26
C LYS A 23 -31.28 -27.74 23.05
N SER A 24 -31.90 -27.94 21.89
CA SER A 24 -32.54 -29.22 21.56
C SER A 24 -31.53 -30.36 21.60
N ALA A 25 -32.00 -31.58 21.89
CA ALA A 25 -31.14 -32.77 21.89
C ALA A 25 -30.39 -32.94 20.56
N LEU A 26 -31.03 -32.62 19.42
CA LEU A 26 -30.37 -32.65 18.11
C LEU A 26 -29.22 -31.66 17.99
N GLU A 27 -29.41 -30.42 18.46
CA GLU A 27 -28.36 -29.39 18.43
C GLU A 27 -27.17 -29.83 19.30
N GLN A 28 -27.43 -30.43 20.47
CA GLN A 28 -26.39 -30.96 21.34
C GLN A 28 -25.59 -32.08 20.68
N LEU A 29 -26.25 -33.06 20.05
CA LEU A 29 -25.58 -34.14 19.31
C LEU A 29 -24.71 -33.59 18.17
N PHE A 30 -25.22 -32.59 17.45
CA PHE A 30 -24.49 -31.94 16.36
C PHE A 30 -23.24 -31.21 16.86
N GLU A 31 -23.36 -30.41 17.93
CA GLU A 31 -22.24 -29.65 18.52
C GLU A 31 -21.18 -30.56 19.15
N GLN A 32 -21.60 -31.67 19.77
CA GLN A 32 -20.70 -32.69 20.34
C GLN A 32 -20.09 -33.62 19.29
N GLN A 33 -20.33 -33.35 18.00
CA GLN A 33 -19.81 -34.13 16.87
C GLN A 33 -20.25 -35.60 16.89
N GLN A 34 -21.36 -35.91 17.57
CA GLN A 34 -21.94 -37.25 17.63
C GLN A 34 -22.78 -37.51 16.37
N TYR A 35 -22.15 -37.39 15.19
CA TYR A 35 -22.86 -37.26 13.92
C TYR A 35 -23.70 -38.48 13.55
N ASN A 36 -23.28 -39.69 13.92
CA ASN A 36 -24.07 -40.91 13.64
C ASN A 36 -25.41 -40.88 14.38
N ALA A 37 -25.38 -40.57 15.68
CA ALA A 37 -26.60 -40.46 16.50
C ALA A 37 -27.44 -39.25 16.06
N PHE A 38 -26.80 -38.11 15.78
CA PHE A 38 -27.44 -36.93 15.23
C PHE A 38 -28.20 -37.25 13.94
N LEU A 39 -27.55 -37.88 12.94
CA LEU A 39 -28.16 -38.14 11.64
C LEU A 39 -29.37 -39.07 11.76
N GLN A 40 -29.25 -40.14 12.56
CA GLN A 40 -30.36 -41.06 12.80
C GLN A 40 -31.57 -40.34 13.39
N GLN A 41 -31.36 -39.55 14.46
CA GLN A 41 -32.45 -38.87 15.15
C GLN A 41 -33.00 -37.69 14.34
N ALA A 42 -32.14 -36.94 13.64
CA ALA A 42 -32.53 -35.81 12.80
C ALA A 42 -33.35 -36.27 11.59
N GLN A 43 -33.01 -37.39 10.96
CA GLN A 43 -33.79 -37.96 9.85
C GLN A 43 -35.20 -38.39 10.32
N GLN A 44 -35.30 -39.03 11.48
CA GLN A 44 -36.60 -39.42 12.05
C GLN A 44 -37.46 -38.18 12.31
N GLN A 45 -36.91 -37.15 12.97
CA GLN A 45 -37.67 -35.92 13.28
C GLN A 45 -37.99 -35.11 12.01
N ALA A 46 -37.12 -35.10 11.02
CA ALA A 46 -37.37 -34.44 9.74
C ALA A 46 -38.54 -35.09 8.98
N ALA A 47 -38.70 -36.42 9.06
CA ALA A 47 -39.86 -37.12 8.48
C ALA A 47 -41.20 -36.71 9.13
N GLU A 48 -41.15 -36.16 10.35
CA GLU A 48 -42.29 -35.61 11.08
C GLU A 48 -42.46 -34.09 10.87
N ASN A 49 -41.79 -33.51 9.87
CA ASN A 49 -41.77 -32.07 9.59
C ASN A 49 -41.26 -31.23 10.78
N ASN A 50 -40.30 -31.74 11.55
CA ASN A 50 -39.64 -30.94 12.57
C ASN A 50 -38.71 -29.90 11.91
N ALA A 51 -39.04 -28.61 12.06
CA ALA A 51 -38.30 -27.51 11.43
C ALA A 51 -36.84 -27.41 11.89
N ASP A 52 -36.55 -27.73 13.16
CA ASP A 52 -35.19 -27.71 13.71
C ASP A 52 -34.35 -28.86 13.17
N ALA A 53 -34.92 -30.06 13.05
CA ALA A 53 -34.25 -31.21 12.45
C ALA A 53 -33.91 -30.96 10.98
N LEU A 54 -34.87 -30.43 10.20
CA LEU A 54 -34.66 -30.05 8.80
C LEU A 54 -33.56 -28.97 8.68
N PHE A 55 -33.59 -27.94 9.53
CA PHE A 55 -32.54 -26.93 9.57
C PHE A 55 -31.16 -27.54 9.87
N LEU A 56 -31.06 -28.40 10.88
CA LEU A 56 -29.78 -29.01 11.27
C LEU A 56 -29.25 -29.99 10.23
N LEU A 57 -30.12 -30.73 9.53
CA LEU A 57 -29.72 -31.53 8.37
C LEU A 57 -29.16 -30.64 7.26
N GLY A 58 -29.84 -29.51 6.96
CA GLY A 58 -29.32 -28.51 6.03
C GLY A 58 -27.92 -28.01 6.43
N LYS A 59 -27.71 -27.75 7.72
CA LYS A 59 -26.41 -27.36 8.29
C LYS A 59 -25.34 -28.45 8.18
N ALA A 60 -25.71 -29.71 8.39
CA ALA A 60 -24.81 -30.85 8.24
C ALA A 60 -24.28 -30.96 6.80
N TYR A 61 -25.18 -30.89 5.81
CA TYR A 61 -24.82 -30.93 4.39
C TYR A 61 -24.06 -29.68 3.94
N HIS A 62 -24.43 -28.49 4.43
CA HIS A 62 -23.74 -27.25 4.07
C HIS A 62 -22.28 -27.25 4.54
N LEU A 63 -22.01 -27.79 5.74
CA LEU A 63 -20.70 -27.78 6.37
C LEU A 63 -19.91 -29.10 6.19
N GLY A 64 -20.50 -30.12 5.56
CA GLY A 64 -19.88 -31.46 5.45
C GLY A 64 -19.65 -32.14 6.80
N ARG A 65 -20.55 -31.96 7.77
CA ARG A 65 -20.40 -32.48 9.13
C ARG A 65 -21.17 -33.78 9.30
N GLY A 66 -20.45 -34.90 9.35
CA GLY A 66 -21.04 -36.24 9.41
C GLY A 66 -21.53 -36.78 8.06
N VAL A 67 -21.54 -35.94 7.03
CA VAL A 67 -21.94 -36.25 5.65
C VAL A 67 -20.97 -35.58 4.69
N THR A 68 -20.93 -36.04 3.44
CA THR A 68 -20.24 -35.30 2.37
C THR A 68 -20.92 -33.94 2.17
N GLN A 69 -20.13 -32.88 2.03
CA GLN A 69 -20.66 -31.54 1.79
C GLN A 69 -21.47 -31.49 0.49
N ASP A 70 -22.70 -31.01 0.56
CA ASP A 70 -23.60 -30.86 -0.59
C ASP A 70 -24.51 -29.63 -0.40
N ASN A 71 -24.18 -28.55 -1.12
CA ASN A 71 -24.92 -27.29 -1.03
C ASN A 71 -26.32 -27.38 -1.65
N ALA A 72 -26.55 -28.28 -2.61
CA ALA A 72 -27.87 -28.44 -3.22
C ALA A 72 -28.81 -29.14 -2.23
N THR A 73 -28.35 -30.23 -1.62
CA THR A 73 -29.10 -30.91 -0.55
C THR A 73 -29.30 -30.00 0.66
N ALA A 74 -28.29 -29.24 1.06
CA ALA A 74 -28.42 -28.26 2.14
C ALA A 74 -29.54 -27.25 1.86
N SER A 75 -29.57 -26.68 0.65
CA SER A 75 -30.59 -25.72 0.24
C SER A 75 -31.99 -26.32 0.28
N GLN A 76 -32.15 -27.58 -0.16
CA GLN A 76 -33.44 -28.28 -0.10
C GLN A 76 -33.96 -28.44 1.35
N TYR A 77 -33.08 -28.83 2.27
CA TYR A 77 -33.45 -28.95 3.69
C TYR A 77 -33.77 -27.60 4.32
N TYR A 78 -32.99 -26.56 4.00
CA TYR A 78 -33.30 -25.21 4.47
C TYR A 78 -34.62 -24.68 3.90
N GLU A 79 -34.94 -24.94 2.64
CA GLU A 79 -36.23 -24.52 2.07
C GLU A 79 -37.41 -25.19 2.76
N GLN A 80 -37.30 -26.49 3.09
CA GLN A 80 -38.31 -27.20 3.88
C GLN A 80 -38.45 -26.60 5.29
N ALA A 81 -37.34 -26.37 5.99
CA ALA A 81 -37.35 -25.74 7.30
C ALA A 81 -37.91 -24.30 7.24
N ARG A 82 -37.59 -23.55 6.19
CA ARG A 82 -38.08 -22.19 5.94
C ARG A 82 -39.60 -22.17 5.75
N ALA A 83 -40.14 -23.13 4.99
CA ALA A 83 -41.59 -23.28 4.78
C ALA A 83 -42.34 -23.53 6.09
N LEU A 84 -41.67 -24.12 7.09
CA LEU A 84 -42.19 -24.36 8.44
C LEU A 84 -41.92 -23.21 9.43
N GLY A 85 -41.42 -22.05 8.95
CA GLY A 85 -41.22 -20.87 9.79
C GLY A 85 -39.82 -20.72 10.39
N SER A 86 -38.85 -21.58 10.05
CA SER A 86 -37.49 -21.48 10.61
C SER A 86 -36.76 -20.23 10.11
N ALA A 87 -36.58 -19.24 11.00
CA ALA A 87 -35.79 -18.04 10.73
C ALA A 87 -34.32 -18.36 10.43
N ARG A 88 -33.77 -19.38 11.10
CA ARG A 88 -32.38 -19.84 10.91
C ARG A 88 -32.16 -20.42 9.51
N ALA A 89 -33.17 -21.11 8.97
CA ALA A 89 -33.11 -21.63 7.60
C ALA A 89 -33.18 -20.52 6.55
N SER A 90 -34.08 -19.54 6.72
CA SER A 90 -34.13 -18.34 5.86
C SER A 90 -32.78 -17.61 5.89
N HIS A 91 -32.18 -17.43 7.08
CA HIS A 91 -30.86 -16.82 7.20
C HIS A 91 -29.78 -17.59 6.44
N ASN A 92 -29.71 -18.91 6.59
CA ASN A 92 -28.68 -19.72 5.94
C ASN A 92 -28.81 -19.73 4.42
N LEU A 93 -30.04 -19.74 3.87
CA LEU A 93 -30.26 -19.56 2.43
C LEU A 93 -29.75 -18.19 1.96
N GLY A 94 -30.03 -17.13 2.73
CA GLY A 94 -29.51 -15.79 2.47
C GLY A 94 -27.98 -15.72 2.51
N SER A 95 -27.35 -16.35 3.51
CA SER A 95 -25.88 -16.42 3.63
C SER A 95 -25.26 -17.17 2.46
N MET A 96 -25.81 -18.33 2.08
CA MET A 96 -25.34 -19.10 0.93
C MET A 96 -25.44 -18.30 -0.37
N ALA A 97 -26.51 -17.52 -0.54
CA ALA A 97 -26.63 -16.61 -1.68
C ALA A 97 -25.56 -15.50 -1.65
N LEU A 98 -25.26 -14.91 -0.50
CA LEU A 98 -24.18 -13.92 -0.35
C LEU A 98 -22.79 -14.49 -0.65
N ASP A 99 -22.50 -15.70 -0.19
CA ASP A 99 -21.19 -16.33 -0.42
C ASP A 99 -20.95 -16.64 -1.91
N ASN A 100 -22.02 -16.72 -2.70
CA ASN A 100 -21.99 -16.81 -4.17
C ASN A 100 -22.16 -15.44 -4.87
N ASP A 101 -22.00 -14.33 -4.16
CA ASP A 101 -22.17 -12.93 -4.62
C ASP A 101 -23.56 -12.60 -5.20
N ARG A 102 -24.60 -13.38 -4.82
CA ARG A 102 -25.99 -13.18 -5.27
C ARG A 102 -26.75 -12.28 -4.30
N LYS A 103 -26.26 -11.06 -4.10
CA LYS A 103 -26.81 -10.10 -3.12
C LYS A 103 -28.32 -9.87 -3.26
N THR A 104 -28.82 -9.70 -4.48
CA THR A 104 -30.25 -9.47 -4.76
C THR A 104 -31.13 -10.65 -4.35
N GLN A 105 -30.64 -11.88 -4.47
CA GLN A 105 -31.34 -13.10 -4.04
C GLN A 105 -31.25 -13.27 -2.52
N ALA A 106 -30.14 -12.85 -1.91
CA ALA A 106 -29.94 -12.99 -0.47
C ALA A 106 -30.87 -12.10 0.37
N ILE A 107 -31.08 -10.84 -0.05
CA ILE A 107 -31.87 -9.84 0.69
C ILE A 107 -33.24 -10.37 1.16
N PRO A 108 -34.13 -10.89 0.29
CA PRO A 108 -35.46 -11.33 0.73
C PRO A 108 -35.40 -12.45 1.77
N PHE A 109 -34.46 -13.39 1.66
CA PHE A 109 -34.29 -14.45 2.66
C PHE A 109 -33.83 -13.91 4.01
N LEU A 110 -32.92 -12.93 4.00
CA LEU A 110 -32.42 -12.31 5.22
C LEU A 110 -33.45 -11.39 5.87
N GLU A 111 -34.22 -10.63 5.08
CA GLU A 111 -35.34 -9.82 5.59
C GLU A 111 -36.42 -10.71 6.20
N GLU A 112 -36.72 -11.86 5.59
CA GLU A 112 -37.64 -12.86 6.14
C GLU A 112 -37.12 -13.42 7.49
N ALA A 113 -35.82 -13.75 7.58
CA ALA A 113 -35.21 -14.20 8.82
C ALA A 113 -35.30 -13.14 9.94
N LEU A 114 -35.03 -11.88 9.59
CA LEU A 114 -35.10 -10.74 10.51
C LEU A 114 -36.53 -10.50 10.99
N ALA A 115 -37.52 -10.53 10.08
CA ALA A 115 -38.94 -10.38 10.40
C ALA A 115 -39.45 -11.49 11.33
N ARG A 116 -38.86 -12.69 11.23
CA ARG A 116 -39.13 -13.82 12.14
C ARG A 116 -38.34 -13.76 13.46
N GLY A 117 -37.62 -12.66 13.71
CA GLY A 117 -36.97 -12.37 14.99
C GLY A 117 -35.50 -12.78 15.09
N LEU A 118 -34.90 -13.38 14.05
CA LEU A 118 -33.47 -13.71 14.06
C LEU A 118 -32.65 -12.47 13.71
N LYS A 119 -32.27 -11.70 14.74
CA LYS A 119 -31.55 -10.42 14.60
C LYS A 119 -30.08 -10.60 14.22
N LEU A 120 -29.24 -11.09 15.14
CA LEU A 120 -27.84 -11.42 14.85
C LEU A 120 -27.73 -12.92 14.52
N PRO A 121 -26.97 -13.32 13.48
CA PRO A 121 -26.09 -12.50 12.62
C PRO A 121 -26.77 -11.92 11.36
N THR A 122 -28.10 -11.98 11.24
CA THR A 122 -28.84 -11.53 10.06
C THR A 122 -28.64 -10.06 9.72
N LEU A 123 -28.67 -9.15 10.71
CA LEU A 123 -28.44 -7.72 10.50
C LEU A 123 -27.07 -7.45 9.86
N TYR A 124 -26.03 -8.15 10.31
CA TYR A 124 -24.70 -8.04 9.70
C TYR A 124 -24.70 -8.47 8.22
N ASN A 125 -25.35 -9.60 7.91
CA ASN A 125 -25.46 -10.08 6.54
C ASN A 125 -26.34 -9.17 5.66
N LEU A 126 -27.41 -8.56 6.21
CA LEU A 126 -28.19 -7.53 5.51
C LEU A 126 -27.36 -6.29 5.21
N GLY A 127 -26.54 -5.85 6.17
CA GLY A 127 -25.55 -4.79 5.95
C GLY A 127 -24.67 -5.09 4.75
N ARG A 128 -24.02 -6.27 4.73
CA ARG A 128 -23.19 -6.75 3.61
C ARG A 128 -23.94 -6.86 2.29
N ALA A 129 -25.19 -7.33 2.32
CA ALA A 129 -26.02 -7.49 1.14
C ALA A 129 -26.39 -6.14 0.49
N HIS A 130 -26.61 -5.11 1.32
CA HIS A 130 -26.94 -3.77 0.86
C HIS A 130 -25.73 -2.89 0.54
N SER A 131 -24.52 -3.21 1.05
CA SER A 131 -23.29 -2.46 0.74
C SER A 131 -23.10 -2.36 -0.78
N PRO A 132 -23.19 -1.15 -1.37
CA PRO A 132 -23.11 -0.96 -2.81
C PRO A 132 -21.66 -1.04 -3.28
N ALA A 133 -21.48 -1.49 -4.53
CA ALA A 133 -20.21 -1.31 -5.22
C ALA A 133 -19.91 0.17 -5.45
N ASP A 134 -18.65 0.50 -5.71
CA ASP A 134 -18.27 1.86 -6.07
C ASP A 134 -18.94 2.27 -7.39
N PRO A 135 -19.59 3.45 -7.46
CA PRO A 135 -20.25 3.89 -8.68
C PRO A 135 -19.26 4.12 -9.82
N SER A 136 -19.54 3.58 -11.00
CA SER A 136 -18.75 3.80 -12.22
C SER A 136 -19.11 5.10 -12.96
N SER A 137 -20.16 5.79 -12.53
CA SER A 137 -20.69 7.01 -13.14
C SER A 137 -21.07 8.02 -12.07
N ARG A 138 -21.02 9.31 -12.39
CA ARG A 138 -21.43 10.41 -11.50
C ARG A 138 -22.93 10.74 -11.57
N PHE A 139 -23.68 9.98 -12.36
CA PHE A 139 -25.13 10.15 -12.58
C PHE A 139 -25.91 8.96 -12.01
N TYR A 140 -27.14 9.21 -11.55
CA TYR A 140 -28.07 8.21 -11.04
C TYR A 140 -27.56 7.49 -9.78
N LEU A 141 -26.96 8.27 -8.88
CA LEU A 141 -26.30 7.81 -7.66
C LEU A 141 -27.28 7.53 -6.49
N THR A 142 -28.53 7.98 -6.57
CA THR A 142 -29.53 7.87 -5.50
C THR A 142 -29.71 6.43 -5.02
N LYS A 143 -29.66 5.44 -5.94
CA LYS A 143 -29.75 4.03 -5.57
C LYS A 143 -28.57 3.57 -4.72
N ALA A 144 -27.35 3.99 -5.06
CA ALA A 144 -26.15 3.66 -4.31
C ALA A 144 -26.13 4.36 -2.95
N ILE A 145 -26.51 5.64 -2.89
CA ILE A 145 -26.64 6.40 -1.64
C ILE A 145 -27.63 5.71 -0.70
N ALA A 146 -28.83 5.39 -1.19
CA ALA A 146 -29.85 4.72 -0.39
C ALA A 146 -29.43 3.30 0.05
N ALA A 147 -28.68 2.58 -0.79
CA ALA A 147 -28.14 1.27 -0.46
C ALA A 147 -27.09 1.36 0.65
N ALA A 148 -26.15 2.32 0.57
CA ALA A 148 -25.16 2.58 1.62
C ALA A 148 -25.83 3.01 2.94
N GLN A 149 -26.85 3.88 2.91
CA GLN A 149 -27.60 4.24 4.11
C GLN A 149 -28.32 3.04 4.75
N ARG A 150 -28.92 2.16 3.94
CA ARG A 150 -29.53 0.91 4.44
C ARG A 150 -28.48 -0.01 5.04
N ALA A 151 -27.34 -0.20 4.37
CA ALA A 151 -26.25 -1.00 4.89
C ALA A 151 -25.76 -0.48 6.25
N GLY A 152 -25.47 0.83 6.32
CA GLY A 152 -25.10 1.50 7.56
C GLY A 152 -26.13 1.35 8.67
N SER A 153 -27.43 1.43 8.34
CA SER A 153 -28.52 1.22 9.31
C SER A 153 -28.54 -0.20 9.88
N TYR A 154 -28.34 -1.22 9.04
CA TYR A 154 -28.30 -2.60 9.50
C TYR A 154 -27.08 -2.88 10.40
N PHE A 155 -25.90 -2.36 10.03
CA PHE A 155 -24.72 -2.43 10.90
C PHE A 155 -24.91 -1.65 12.21
N GLY A 156 -25.56 -0.49 12.16
CA GLY A 156 -25.85 0.29 13.35
C GLY A 156 -26.80 -0.42 14.31
N GLN A 157 -27.85 -1.06 13.78
CA GLN A 157 -28.74 -1.91 14.58
C GLN A 157 -28.00 -3.13 15.17
N ALA A 158 -27.06 -3.71 14.43
CA ALA A 158 -26.22 -4.79 14.95
C ALA A 158 -25.35 -4.31 16.13
N PHE A 159 -24.73 -3.12 15.98
CA PHE A 159 -23.94 -2.47 17.03
C PHE A 159 -24.78 -2.15 18.28
N GLU A 160 -26.00 -1.67 18.13
CA GLU A 160 -26.91 -1.38 19.25
C GLU A 160 -27.29 -2.63 20.05
N LEU A 161 -27.40 -3.80 19.38
CA LEU A 161 -27.68 -5.08 20.05
C LEU A 161 -26.44 -5.66 20.72
N GLN A 162 -25.29 -5.55 20.08
CA GLN A 162 -24.02 -6.06 20.55
C GLN A 162 -22.91 -5.11 20.11
N PRO A 163 -22.45 -4.20 20.98
CA PRO A 163 -21.38 -3.28 20.66
C PRO A 163 -20.10 -4.04 20.30
N ASP A 164 -19.66 -3.90 19.06
CA ASP A 164 -18.47 -4.55 18.50
C ASP A 164 -17.84 -3.63 17.45
N ASN A 165 -16.51 -3.55 17.42
CA ASN A 165 -15.77 -2.68 16.52
C ASN A 165 -16.05 -3.00 15.04
N LEU A 166 -16.29 -4.28 14.69
CA LEU A 166 -16.63 -4.67 13.33
C LEU A 166 -17.92 -3.98 12.85
N TYR A 167 -18.94 -3.90 13.70
CA TYR A 167 -20.21 -3.26 13.34
C TYR A 167 -20.08 -1.74 13.28
N LEU A 168 -19.33 -1.16 14.23
CA LEU A 168 -19.02 0.27 14.26
C LEU A 168 -18.28 0.72 13.00
N ASP A 169 -17.23 0.00 12.60
CA ASP A 169 -16.41 0.31 11.44
C ASP A 169 -17.22 0.21 10.15
N ASN A 170 -18.05 -0.82 10.02
CA ASN A 170 -18.90 -1.01 8.85
C ASN A 170 -20.01 0.05 8.78
N ALA A 171 -20.66 0.39 9.89
CA ALA A 171 -21.66 1.45 9.94
C ALA A 171 -21.02 2.81 9.54
N SER A 172 -19.89 3.14 10.16
CA SER A 172 -19.14 4.37 9.89
C SER A 172 -18.75 4.48 8.41
N ARG A 173 -18.22 3.39 7.85
CA ARG A 173 -17.81 3.31 6.44
C ARG A 173 -18.98 3.52 5.49
N GLU A 174 -20.11 2.86 5.72
CA GLU A 174 -21.27 2.95 4.82
C GLU A 174 -21.97 4.31 4.89
N TYR A 175 -22.07 4.91 6.08
CA TYR A 175 -22.61 6.28 6.18
C TYR A 175 -21.67 7.32 5.56
N LEU A 176 -20.35 7.18 5.73
CA LEU A 176 -19.38 8.01 5.03
C LEU A 176 -19.47 7.82 3.51
N ARG A 177 -19.56 6.57 3.05
CA ARG A 177 -19.74 6.23 1.62
C ARG A 177 -20.98 6.93 1.04
N ALA A 178 -22.12 6.87 1.74
CA ALA A 178 -23.34 7.55 1.32
C ALA A 178 -23.13 9.07 1.15
N TYR A 179 -22.46 9.71 2.12
CA TYR A 179 -22.15 11.13 2.07
C TYR A 179 -21.18 11.48 0.92
N LEU A 180 -20.09 10.73 0.75
CA LEU A 180 -19.10 11.00 -0.30
C LEU A 180 -19.65 10.76 -1.71
N ILE A 181 -20.46 9.72 -1.91
CA ILE A 181 -21.17 9.51 -3.18
C ILE A 181 -22.12 10.69 -3.45
N ALA A 182 -22.86 11.14 -2.43
CA ALA A 182 -23.72 12.31 -2.55
C ALA A 182 -22.92 13.57 -2.90
N MET A 183 -21.74 13.77 -2.31
CA MET A 183 -20.80 14.87 -2.63
C MET A 183 -20.36 14.91 -4.10
N GLN A 184 -20.31 13.76 -4.76
CA GLN A 184 -19.91 13.64 -6.17
C GLN A 184 -21.08 13.75 -7.15
N SER A 185 -22.33 13.75 -6.68
CA SER A 185 -23.50 13.89 -7.55
C SER A 185 -23.61 15.29 -8.15
N VAL A 186 -24.27 15.40 -9.30
CA VAL A 186 -24.38 16.63 -10.08
C VAL A 186 -25.81 16.87 -10.56
N GLY A 187 -26.11 18.11 -10.94
CA GLY A 187 -27.41 18.50 -11.51
C GLY A 187 -28.58 18.38 -10.54
N SER A 188 -29.77 18.11 -11.06
CA SER A 188 -31.01 18.03 -10.27
C SER A 188 -31.02 16.93 -9.21
N GLU A 189 -30.25 15.86 -9.40
CA GLU A 189 -30.10 14.81 -8.39
C GLU A 189 -29.42 15.39 -7.14
N ARG A 190 -28.34 16.16 -7.31
CA ARG A 190 -27.61 16.83 -6.23
C ARG A 190 -28.52 17.75 -5.41
N GLU A 191 -29.38 18.51 -6.08
CA GLU A 191 -30.31 19.46 -5.45
C GLU A 191 -31.39 18.78 -4.60
N SER A 192 -31.73 17.52 -4.90
CA SER A 192 -32.73 16.76 -4.15
C SER A 192 -32.20 16.03 -2.91
N LEU A 193 -30.86 16.00 -2.72
CA LEU A 193 -30.22 15.29 -1.61
C LEU A 193 -30.07 16.19 -0.38
N ASP A 194 -30.42 15.65 0.79
CA ASP A 194 -30.15 16.30 2.09
C ASP A 194 -28.72 16.00 2.57
N LEU A 195 -27.79 16.81 2.09
CA LEU A 195 -26.37 16.67 2.40
C LEU A 195 -26.03 16.95 3.86
N PRO A 196 -26.60 17.99 4.51
CA PRO A 196 -26.40 18.19 5.94
C PRO A 196 -26.78 16.94 6.75
N GLN A 197 -27.92 16.31 6.44
CA GLN A 197 -28.35 15.10 7.14
C GLN A 197 -27.41 13.91 6.88
N LEU A 198 -26.99 13.69 5.63
CA LEU A 198 -26.03 12.63 5.27
C LEU A 198 -24.68 12.83 5.98
N ARG A 199 -24.18 14.07 6.01
CA ARG A 199 -22.95 14.44 6.69
C ARG A 199 -23.05 14.21 8.20
N GLN A 200 -24.13 14.68 8.81
CA GLN A 200 -24.37 14.52 10.25
C GLN A 200 -24.40 13.04 10.65
N GLN A 201 -25.05 12.21 9.83
CA GLN A 201 -25.08 10.77 10.07
C GLN A 201 -23.69 10.13 9.95
N ALA A 202 -22.89 10.51 8.94
CA ALA A 202 -21.52 10.03 8.82
C ALA A 202 -20.66 10.42 10.03
N ILE A 203 -20.73 11.70 10.44
CA ILE A 203 -19.97 12.22 11.58
C ILE A 203 -20.34 11.51 12.87
N LYS A 204 -21.64 11.29 13.15
CA LYS A 204 -22.09 10.57 14.34
C LYS A 204 -21.36 9.24 14.54
N TRP A 205 -21.22 8.45 13.48
CA TRP A 205 -20.56 7.14 13.55
C TRP A 205 -19.04 7.25 13.59
N LEU A 206 -18.45 8.19 12.84
CA LEU A 206 -17.02 8.47 12.92
C LEU A 206 -16.59 8.95 14.31
N GLU A 207 -17.40 9.78 14.98
CA GLU A 207 -17.15 10.23 16.35
C GLU A 207 -17.14 9.07 17.36
N LEU A 208 -18.05 8.10 17.20
CA LEU A 208 -18.04 6.89 18.01
C LEU A 208 -16.75 6.08 17.79
N GLY A 209 -16.31 5.92 16.54
CA GLY A 209 -15.04 5.25 16.23
C GLY A 209 -13.82 5.99 16.79
N MET A 210 -13.77 7.31 16.63
CA MET A 210 -12.70 8.13 17.20
C MET A 210 -12.67 8.09 18.73
N ALA A 211 -13.84 8.05 19.39
CA ALA A 211 -13.95 7.88 20.83
C ALA A 211 -13.50 6.48 21.30
N ALA A 212 -13.61 5.47 20.45
CA ALA A 212 -13.08 4.12 20.65
C ALA A 212 -11.58 3.97 20.30
N ASP A 213 -10.88 5.08 20.05
CA ASP A 213 -9.47 5.13 19.66
C ASP A 213 -9.16 4.45 18.32
N ASP A 214 -10.15 4.29 17.43
CA ASP A 214 -9.95 3.68 16.12
C ASP A 214 -9.25 4.63 15.14
N GLY A 215 -8.07 4.21 14.64
CA GLY A 215 -7.31 4.95 13.64
C GLY A 215 -8.01 5.04 12.28
N THR A 216 -8.84 4.07 11.93
CA THR A 216 -9.58 4.05 10.66
C THR A 216 -10.65 5.15 10.68
N ALA A 217 -11.38 5.30 11.77
CA ALA A 217 -12.34 6.39 11.98
C ALA A 217 -11.67 7.77 11.89
N TRP A 218 -10.51 7.97 12.53
CA TRP A 218 -9.73 9.21 12.39
C TRP A 218 -9.33 9.49 10.93
N THR A 219 -8.88 8.46 10.22
CA THR A 219 -8.48 8.58 8.81
C THR A 219 -9.67 8.92 7.92
N ASN A 220 -10.79 8.23 8.11
CA ASN A 220 -12.04 8.45 7.39
C ASN A 220 -12.62 9.84 7.66
N TYR A 221 -12.52 10.34 8.90
CA TYR A 221 -12.89 11.71 9.24
C TYR A 221 -11.98 12.73 8.54
N GLY A 222 -10.67 12.47 8.48
CA GLY A 222 -9.75 13.27 7.69
C GLY A 222 -10.11 13.30 6.20
N ALA A 223 -10.51 12.16 5.62
CA ALA A 223 -10.94 12.08 4.23
C ALA A 223 -12.24 12.86 3.96
N LEU A 224 -13.18 12.83 4.91
CA LEU A 224 -14.39 13.66 4.87
C LEU A 224 -14.02 15.14 4.82
N LEU A 225 -13.19 15.61 5.76
CA LEU A 225 -12.76 17.02 5.85
C LEU A 225 -11.96 17.45 4.61
N LEU A 226 -11.11 16.57 4.08
CA LEU A 226 -10.34 16.82 2.87
C LEU A 226 -11.25 17.09 1.66
N ASN A 227 -12.34 16.32 1.51
CA ASN A 227 -13.33 16.52 0.45
C ASN A 227 -14.13 17.81 0.63
N GLU A 228 -14.24 18.31 1.86
CA GLU A 228 -14.85 19.60 2.21
C GLU A 228 -13.88 20.77 2.06
N ASN A 229 -12.63 20.50 1.68
CA ASN A 229 -11.52 21.46 1.62
C ASN A 229 -11.11 22.05 2.99
N ASP A 230 -11.50 21.41 4.10
CA ASP A 230 -10.92 21.71 5.41
C ASP A 230 -9.56 21.00 5.55
N TYR A 231 -8.54 21.58 4.92
CA TYR A 231 -7.20 21.00 4.91
C TYR A 231 -6.54 20.97 6.30
N SER A 232 -6.83 21.95 7.16
CA SER A 232 -6.26 21.99 8.51
C SER A 232 -6.83 20.87 9.37
N GLY A 233 -8.16 20.73 9.38
CA GLY A 233 -8.85 19.65 10.08
C GLY A 233 -8.48 18.28 9.53
N ALA A 234 -8.43 18.14 8.20
CA ALA A 234 -8.01 16.90 7.55
C ALA A 234 -6.60 16.47 7.96
N LYS A 235 -5.62 17.39 7.92
CA LYS A 235 -4.24 17.11 8.35
C LYS A 235 -4.19 16.66 9.81
N ALA A 236 -4.91 17.34 10.70
CA ALA A 236 -4.97 16.98 12.12
C ALA A 236 -5.54 15.56 12.32
N ALA A 237 -6.62 15.22 11.61
CA ALA A 237 -7.24 13.90 11.69
C ALA A 237 -6.36 12.80 11.10
N PHE A 238 -5.73 13.02 9.94
CA PHE A 238 -4.78 12.05 9.37
C PHE A 238 -3.56 11.84 10.26
N LEU A 239 -3.05 12.87 10.95
CA LEU A 239 -1.98 12.69 11.93
C LEU A 239 -2.42 11.77 13.09
N GLN A 240 -3.69 11.81 13.50
CA GLN A 240 -4.23 10.87 14.48
C GLN A 240 -4.32 9.44 13.92
N GLY A 241 -4.76 9.27 12.67
CA GLY A 241 -4.73 7.97 11.98
C GLY A 241 -3.32 7.40 11.84
N ALA A 242 -2.36 8.23 11.45
CA ALA A 242 -0.96 7.84 11.28
C ALA A 242 -0.29 7.43 12.60
N LYS A 243 -0.58 8.12 13.71
CA LYS A 243 -0.13 7.72 15.06
C LYS A 243 -0.60 6.32 15.45
N ARG A 244 -1.76 5.90 14.93
CA ARG A 244 -2.36 4.57 15.12
C ARG A 244 -1.97 3.58 14.01
N GLN A 245 -0.89 3.88 13.29
CA GLN A 245 -0.28 3.01 12.28
C GLN A 245 -1.21 2.69 11.09
N VAL A 246 -2.20 3.54 10.82
CA VAL A 246 -3.04 3.39 9.62
C VAL A 246 -2.26 3.90 8.40
N ALA A 247 -1.86 2.98 7.53
CA ALA A 247 -1.01 3.26 6.36
C ALA A 247 -1.61 4.35 5.45
N ILE A 248 -2.92 4.28 5.18
CA ILE A 248 -3.62 5.21 4.26
C ILE A 248 -3.62 6.65 4.79
N ALA A 249 -3.51 6.85 6.10
CA ALA A 249 -3.39 8.19 6.68
C ALA A 249 -2.07 8.85 6.28
N ASN A 250 -0.97 8.09 6.26
CA ASN A 250 0.32 8.58 5.76
C ASN A 250 0.24 8.88 4.26
N TYR A 251 -0.43 8.05 3.46
CA TYR A 251 -0.62 8.34 2.03
C TYR A 251 -1.36 9.67 1.79
N HIS A 252 -2.46 9.93 2.52
CA HIS A 252 -3.15 11.21 2.42
C HIS A 252 -2.29 12.40 2.87
N LEU A 253 -1.53 12.25 3.97
CA LEU A 253 -0.56 13.27 4.40
C LEU A 253 0.49 13.53 3.32
N GLY A 254 1.03 12.49 2.69
CA GLY A 254 1.98 12.60 1.57
C GLY A 254 1.40 13.39 0.40
N SER A 255 0.17 13.06 -0.01
CA SER A 255 -0.52 13.76 -1.11
C SER A 255 -0.82 15.23 -0.78
N MET A 256 -1.20 15.52 0.46
CA MET A 256 -1.42 16.90 0.89
C MET A 256 -0.13 17.72 0.86
N GLU A 257 0.98 17.18 1.37
CA GLU A 257 2.28 17.85 1.36
C GLU A 257 2.80 18.03 -0.07
N GLU A 258 2.67 17.03 -0.93
CA GLU A 258 3.13 17.11 -2.33
C GLU A 258 2.39 18.19 -3.12
N ARG A 259 1.08 18.28 -2.93
CA ARG A 259 0.20 19.20 -3.66
C ARG A 259 0.07 20.58 -3.00
N GLY A 260 0.59 20.76 -1.79
CA GLY A 260 0.42 21.99 -1.02
C GLY A 260 -1.03 22.23 -0.60
N LEU A 261 -1.74 21.20 -0.13
CA LEU A 261 -3.11 21.33 0.36
C LEU A 261 -3.09 21.80 1.82
N GLY A 262 -3.42 23.08 2.05
CA GLY A 262 -3.45 23.72 3.37
C GLY A 262 -2.11 24.27 3.86
N ALA A 263 -1.03 24.12 3.08
CA ALA A 263 0.29 24.70 3.31
C ALA A 263 1.06 24.77 1.97
N GLU A 264 2.26 25.36 1.96
CA GLU A 264 3.13 25.28 0.78
C GLU A 264 3.55 23.84 0.49
N ALA A 265 3.70 23.50 -0.79
CA ALA A 265 4.08 22.16 -1.21
C ALA A 265 5.47 21.78 -0.67
N ASN A 266 5.58 20.61 -0.05
CA ASN A 266 6.80 20.09 0.54
C ASN A 266 7.05 18.65 0.08
N LYS A 267 7.75 18.49 -1.04
CA LYS A 267 8.07 17.18 -1.64
C LYS A 267 8.96 16.31 -0.74
N VAL A 268 9.83 16.92 0.07
CA VAL A 268 10.70 16.19 1.02
C VAL A 268 9.86 15.55 2.10
N GLN A 269 8.91 16.30 2.67
CA GLN A 269 7.98 15.78 3.68
C GLN A 269 6.98 14.79 3.08
N ALA A 270 6.52 15.02 1.85
CA ALA A 270 5.67 14.10 1.12
C ALA A 270 6.33 12.73 0.94
N LEU A 271 7.60 12.70 0.51
CA LEU A 271 8.38 11.48 0.37
C LEU A 271 8.41 10.68 1.67
N VAL A 272 8.67 11.33 2.81
CA VAL A 272 8.69 10.66 4.13
C VAL A 272 7.36 9.98 4.43
N TYR A 273 6.23 10.62 4.10
CA TYR A 273 4.92 10.05 4.33
C TYR A 273 4.59 8.90 3.36
N TYR A 274 4.91 9.05 2.08
CA TYR A 274 4.71 7.97 1.11
C TYR A 274 5.56 6.75 1.42
N GLU A 275 6.82 6.92 1.83
CA GLU A 275 7.66 5.81 2.29
C GLU A 275 7.06 5.09 3.49
N LYS A 276 6.55 5.83 4.49
CA LYS A 276 5.87 5.21 5.64
C LYS A 276 4.65 4.40 5.22
N ALA A 277 3.83 4.91 4.30
CA ALA A 277 2.68 4.19 3.78
C ALA A 277 3.10 2.94 2.99
N ALA A 278 4.08 3.07 2.10
CA ALA A 278 4.60 1.98 1.28
C ALA A 278 5.22 0.86 2.12
N LEU A 279 6.05 1.21 3.11
CA LEU A 279 6.67 0.24 4.02
C LEU A 279 5.65 -0.43 4.95
N ALA A 280 4.48 0.18 5.15
CA ALA A 280 3.34 -0.42 5.85
C ALA A 280 2.47 -1.31 4.93
N GLY A 281 2.90 -1.57 3.69
CA GLY A 281 2.24 -2.48 2.75
C GLY A 281 1.24 -1.82 1.78
N MET A 282 1.22 -0.49 1.69
CA MET A 282 0.37 0.22 0.73
C MET A 282 1.02 0.31 -0.66
N GLU A 283 0.53 -0.48 -1.60
CA GLU A 283 1.04 -0.52 -2.97
C GLU A 283 0.93 0.83 -3.69
N GLU A 284 -0.17 1.54 -3.49
CA GLU A 284 -0.46 2.84 -4.12
C GLU A 284 0.53 3.93 -3.70
N ALA A 285 1.19 3.77 -2.55
CA ALA A 285 2.19 4.72 -2.06
C ALA A 285 3.58 4.50 -2.66
N LYS A 286 3.85 3.35 -3.27
CA LYS A 286 5.18 3.01 -3.80
C LYS A 286 5.58 3.89 -4.97
N ALA A 287 4.70 4.03 -5.97
CA ALA A 287 4.97 4.83 -7.16
C ALA A 287 5.34 6.30 -6.83
N PRO A 288 4.54 7.06 -6.06
CA PRO A 288 4.92 8.42 -5.70
C PRO A 288 6.17 8.48 -4.80
N ALA A 289 6.39 7.50 -3.91
CA ALA A 289 7.64 7.42 -3.15
C ALA A 289 8.86 7.25 -4.08
N TYR A 290 8.78 6.39 -5.09
CA TYR A 290 9.85 6.18 -6.05
C TYR A 290 10.15 7.42 -6.89
N GLU A 291 9.12 8.08 -7.40
CA GLU A 291 9.30 9.28 -8.22
C GLU A 291 9.97 10.41 -7.43
N LEU A 292 9.51 10.67 -6.21
CA LEU A 292 10.10 11.69 -5.36
C LEU A 292 11.51 11.32 -4.88
N LEU A 293 11.76 10.06 -4.56
CA LEU A 293 13.09 9.58 -4.16
C LEU A 293 14.08 9.67 -5.33
N LYS A 294 13.67 9.26 -6.54
CA LYS A 294 14.49 9.40 -7.74
C LYS A 294 14.83 10.86 -8.00
N ALA A 295 13.83 11.75 -7.96
CA ALA A 295 14.04 13.19 -8.15
C ALA A 295 14.97 13.79 -7.08
N GLN A 296 14.88 13.32 -5.83
CA GLN A 296 15.79 13.71 -4.76
C GLN A 296 17.24 13.28 -5.06
N LEU A 297 17.44 12.09 -5.62
CA LEU A 297 18.77 11.53 -5.88
C LEU A 297 19.41 12.01 -7.19
N GLU A 298 18.60 12.47 -8.15
CA GLU A 298 19.06 12.90 -9.47
C GLU A 298 20.12 14.00 -9.40
N TYR A 299 20.02 14.90 -8.41
CA TYR A 299 20.94 16.03 -8.21
C TYR A 299 21.77 15.92 -6.92
N GLU A 300 21.76 14.76 -6.26
CA GLU A 300 22.50 14.56 -5.01
C GLU A 300 23.95 14.15 -5.29
N ASP A 301 24.92 14.83 -4.70
CA ASP A 301 26.35 14.58 -4.95
C ASP A 301 27.09 13.99 -3.74
N GLU A 302 26.45 13.99 -2.56
CA GLU A 302 27.02 13.36 -1.37
C GLU A 302 26.89 11.84 -1.46
N LEU A 303 28.02 11.14 -1.49
CA LEU A 303 28.07 9.67 -1.64
C LEU A 303 27.24 8.95 -0.58
N THR A 304 27.30 9.40 0.68
CA THR A 304 26.53 8.79 1.77
C THR A 304 25.03 8.95 1.56
N LYS A 305 24.55 10.08 1.03
CA LYS A 305 23.13 10.28 0.73
C LYS A 305 22.67 9.46 -0.48
N LEU A 306 23.52 9.33 -1.50
CA LEU A 306 23.29 8.43 -2.63
C LEU A 306 23.16 6.97 -2.19
N GLU A 307 24.09 6.49 -1.35
CA GLU A 307 24.06 5.14 -0.78
C GLU A 307 22.80 4.89 0.06
N GLN A 308 22.46 5.82 0.96
CA GLN A 308 21.23 5.75 1.76
C GLN A 308 19.98 5.78 0.89
N GLY A 309 19.96 6.61 -0.15
CA GLY A 309 18.87 6.71 -1.12
C GLY A 309 18.64 5.40 -1.88
N ILE A 310 19.71 4.76 -2.35
CA ILE A 310 19.63 3.45 -3.01
C ILE A 310 19.13 2.38 -2.03
N ALA A 311 19.58 2.40 -0.77
CA ALA A 311 19.08 1.47 0.24
C ALA A 311 17.57 1.66 0.50
N ARG A 312 17.11 2.91 0.62
CA ARG A 312 15.67 3.25 0.73
C ARG A 312 14.90 2.76 -0.49
N PHE A 313 15.41 3.01 -1.69
CA PHE A 313 14.80 2.54 -2.94
C PHE A 313 14.66 1.00 -2.97
N ASN A 314 15.70 0.28 -2.58
CA ASN A 314 15.67 -1.18 -2.52
C ASN A 314 14.69 -1.71 -1.46
N ALA A 315 14.57 -1.04 -0.31
CA ALA A 315 13.59 -1.41 0.72
C ALA A 315 12.15 -1.30 0.21
N LEU A 316 11.86 -0.30 -0.63
CA LEU A 316 10.54 -0.16 -1.28
C LEU A 316 10.28 -1.25 -2.35
N LYS A 317 11.35 -1.86 -2.90
CA LYS A 317 11.28 -2.82 -4.03
C LYS A 317 10.96 -4.25 -3.63
N GLN A 318 11.30 -4.67 -2.41
CA GLN A 318 11.24 -6.06 -1.96
C GLN A 318 9.81 -6.68 -1.87
N GLN A 319 8.78 -6.01 -2.38
CA GLN A 319 7.37 -6.42 -2.32
C GLN A 319 6.74 -6.39 -3.72
N GLU A 320 7.15 -7.29 -4.62
CA GLU A 320 6.81 -7.29 -6.05
C GLU A 320 5.32 -7.09 -6.41
N GLN A 321 5.04 -6.21 -7.38
CA GLN A 321 4.62 -6.56 -8.74
C GLN A 321 4.69 -5.28 -9.60
N TYR A 322 5.78 -5.13 -10.38
CA TYR A 322 5.99 -4.10 -11.42
C TYR A 322 6.24 -2.64 -10.99
N VAL A 323 7.50 -2.19 -11.04
CA VAL A 323 7.87 -0.77 -11.19
C VAL A 323 9.05 -0.64 -12.17
N PRO A 324 8.87 -0.03 -13.37
CA PRO A 324 9.91 0.10 -14.40
C PRO A 324 10.93 1.21 -14.12
N ILE A 325 10.96 1.75 -12.90
CA ILE A 325 11.85 2.86 -12.53
C ILE A 325 13.21 2.26 -12.19
N SER A 326 14.22 2.57 -13.01
CA SER A 326 15.61 2.21 -12.74
C SER A 326 16.38 3.37 -12.11
N LEU A 327 17.34 3.05 -11.24
CA LEU A 327 18.31 3.98 -10.66
C LEU A 327 19.69 3.88 -11.32
N ASP A 328 19.83 3.32 -12.53
CA ASP A 328 21.14 3.09 -13.18
C ASP A 328 22.05 4.33 -13.17
N SER A 329 21.51 5.50 -13.50
CA SER A 329 22.29 6.76 -13.46
C SER A 329 22.81 7.07 -12.05
N VAL A 330 21.97 6.90 -11.03
CA VAL A 330 22.33 7.13 -9.62
C VAL A 330 23.36 6.10 -9.13
N ILE A 331 23.20 4.83 -9.53
CA ILE A 331 24.11 3.74 -9.19
C ILE A 331 25.49 3.98 -9.84
N ASN A 332 25.52 4.35 -11.11
CA ASN A 332 26.75 4.65 -11.84
C ASN A 332 27.47 5.87 -11.23
N ARG A 333 26.72 6.91 -10.85
CA ARG A 333 27.26 8.05 -10.11
C ARG A 333 27.88 7.62 -8.78
N LEU A 334 27.18 6.84 -7.95
CA LEU A 334 27.75 6.35 -6.69
C LEU A 334 29.04 5.54 -6.92
N ALA A 335 29.05 4.66 -7.93
CA ALA A 335 30.23 3.87 -8.28
C ALA A 335 31.41 4.76 -8.68
N TRP A 336 31.19 5.75 -9.56
CA TRP A 336 32.21 6.73 -9.97
C TRP A 336 32.75 7.55 -8.80
N GLY A 337 31.85 8.09 -7.97
CA GLY A 337 32.25 8.91 -6.82
C GLY A 337 33.01 8.11 -5.75
N THR A 338 32.60 6.86 -5.50
CA THR A 338 33.32 5.94 -4.61
C THR A 338 34.71 5.64 -5.15
N PHE A 339 34.81 5.41 -6.46
CA PHE A 339 36.08 5.20 -7.13
C PHE A 339 37.01 6.44 -7.01
N LEU A 340 36.51 7.65 -7.27
CA LEU A 340 37.28 8.89 -7.07
C LEU A 340 37.78 9.05 -5.64
N ALA A 341 36.93 8.74 -4.65
CA ALA A 341 37.30 8.79 -3.24
C ALA A 341 38.44 7.81 -2.90
N GLN A 342 38.40 6.59 -3.47
CA GLN A 342 39.48 5.59 -3.31
C GLN A 342 40.78 6.06 -3.97
N GLN A 343 40.72 6.61 -5.19
CA GLN A 343 41.92 7.10 -5.88
C GLN A 343 42.63 8.23 -5.12
N ARG A 344 41.88 9.09 -4.43
CA ARG A 344 42.44 10.14 -3.58
C ARG A 344 43.16 9.64 -2.33
N GLN A 345 42.80 8.47 -1.83
CA GLN A 345 43.49 7.85 -0.68
C GLN A 345 44.82 7.22 -1.08
N LEU A 346 45.00 6.88 -2.36
CA LEU A 346 46.27 6.39 -2.88
C LEU A 346 47.29 7.54 -2.86
N THR A 347 48.17 7.51 -1.87
CA THR A 347 49.19 8.56 -1.71
C THR A 347 50.30 8.34 -2.74
N LEU A 348 50.26 9.07 -3.87
CA LEU A 348 51.40 9.17 -4.76
C LEU A 348 52.37 10.26 -4.26
N SER A 349 53.58 9.87 -3.89
CA SER A 349 54.68 10.81 -3.63
C SER A 349 55.18 11.38 -4.95
N LEU A 350 54.55 12.45 -5.44
CA LEU A 350 54.93 13.10 -6.69
C LEU A 350 56.29 13.80 -6.54
N PRO A 351 57.26 13.58 -7.46
CA PRO A 351 58.53 14.30 -7.44
C PRO A 351 58.34 15.81 -7.69
N THR A 352 59.37 16.62 -7.46
CA THR A 352 59.31 18.07 -7.68
C THR A 352 59.08 18.39 -9.16
N ALA A 353 58.12 19.27 -9.47
CA ALA A 353 57.59 19.50 -10.82
C ALA A 353 58.63 19.86 -11.91
N ALA A 354 59.81 20.38 -11.53
CA ALA A 354 60.77 21.02 -12.44
C ALA A 354 61.44 20.09 -13.49
N LYS A 355 61.24 18.77 -13.46
CA LYS A 355 61.83 17.82 -14.43
C LYS A 355 60.93 16.64 -14.82
N ILE A 356 59.61 16.75 -14.64
CA ILE A 356 58.69 15.64 -14.89
C ILE A 356 57.97 15.82 -16.23
N GLN A 357 57.89 14.75 -17.01
CA GLN A 357 57.04 14.68 -18.21
C GLN A 357 55.74 13.93 -17.89
N LEU A 358 54.63 14.35 -18.48
CA LEU A 358 53.38 13.60 -18.50
C LEU A 358 53.29 12.87 -19.85
N SER A 359 53.20 11.54 -19.81
CA SER A 359 53.05 10.71 -21.00
C SER A 359 51.73 9.95 -20.95
N LEU A 360 50.85 10.19 -21.91
CA LEU A 360 49.66 9.41 -22.18
C LEU A 360 50.00 8.27 -23.14
N GLN A 361 49.66 7.04 -22.75
CA GLN A 361 49.72 5.85 -23.60
C GLN A 361 48.46 5.00 -23.37
N ALA A 362 47.39 5.33 -24.10
CA ALA A 362 46.08 4.69 -23.97
C ALA A 362 45.76 3.88 -25.23
N CYS A 363 46.06 2.59 -25.22
CA CYS A 363 45.90 1.68 -26.38
C CYS A 363 44.74 0.70 -26.22
N GLY A 364 44.28 0.13 -27.34
CA GLY A 364 43.13 -0.79 -27.36
C GLY A 364 41.79 -0.07 -27.57
N LEU A 365 41.84 1.07 -28.25
CA LEU A 365 40.67 1.86 -28.64
C LEU A 365 40.18 1.52 -30.06
N GLY A 366 40.93 0.69 -30.80
CA GLY A 366 40.61 0.26 -32.17
C GLY A 366 39.69 -0.95 -32.23
N TYR A 367 39.13 -1.25 -33.41
CA TYR A 367 38.16 -2.33 -33.62
C TYR A 367 38.77 -3.73 -33.76
N ASN A 368 40.09 -3.84 -33.77
CA ASN A 368 40.82 -5.08 -34.09
C ASN A 368 40.92 -6.07 -32.90
N GLN A 369 40.12 -5.85 -31.84
CA GLN A 369 40.17 -6.61 -30.59
C GLN A 369 38.88 -7.43 -30.39
N LEU A 370 38.94 -8.45 -29.53
CA LEU A 370 37.80 -9.32 -29.23
C LEU A 370 36.64 -8.50 -28.67
N HIS A 371 35.44 -8.65 -29.25
CA HIS A 371 34.24 -7.95 -28.78
C HIS A 371 33.99 -8.23 -27.30
N GLY A 372 33.79 -7.16 -26.52
CA GLY A 372 33.56 -7.23 -25.07
C GLY A 372 34.82 -7.17 -24.21
N SER A 373 36.03 -7.11 -24.79
CA SER A 373 37.29 -7.00 -24.04
C SER A 373 37.86 -5.58 -23.94
N THR A 374 37.36 -4.61 -24.73
CA THR A 374 37.84 -3.22 -24.77
C THR A 374 36.79 -2.22 -25.29
N TYR A 375 37.10 -0.93 -25.17
CA TYR A 375 36.27 0.19 -25.64
C TYR A 375 36.46 0.39 -27.16
N ASN A 376 35.49 -0.06 -27.96
CA ASN A 376 35.49 0.02 -29.43
C ASN A 376 35.28 1.46 -29.96
N ILE A 377 36.22 2.37 -29.73
CA ILE A 377 36.11 3.79 -30.12
C ILE A 377 36.26 3.97 -31.64
N GLY A 378 37.19 3.22 -32.24
CA GLY A 378 37.61 3.38 -33.62
C GLY A 378 38.74 4.39 -33.81
N GLU A 379 39.49 4.17 -34.89
CA GLU A 379 40.58 5.03 -35.36
C GLU A 379 40.05 6.42 -35.74
N ASN A 380 40.93 7.43 -35.68
CA ASN A 380 40.63 8.82 -36.00
C ASN A 380 39.58 9.48 -35.09
N SER A 381 39.13 8.81 -34.02
CA SER A 381 38.22 9.38 -33.04
C SER A 381 38.90 10.47 -32.23
N HIS A 382 38.25 11.63 -32.16
CA HIS A 382 38.78 12.80 -31.47
C HIS A 382 38.55 12.68 -29.95
N TRP A 383 39.61 12.84 -29.17
CA TRP A 383 39.56 12.81 -27.72
C TRP A 383 40.00 14.15 -27.13
N ARG A 384 39.43 14.50 -25.97
CA ARG A 384 39.88 15.62 -25.14
C ARG A 384 40.16 15.12 -23.73
N MET A 385 41.20 15.66 -23.09
CA MET A 385 41.51 15.33 -21.71
C MET A 385 40.59 16.11 -20.76
N ALA A 386 40.09 15.43 -19.73
CA ALA A 386 39.40 16.04 -18.61
C ALA A 386 39.99 15.54 -17.29
N ALA A 387 39.82 16.33 -16.23
CA ALA A 387 40.16 15.95 -14.87
C ALA A 387 38.91 15.98 -13.99
N TYR A 388 38.81 15.00 -13.09
CA TYR A 388 37.68 14.83 -12.20
C TYR A 388 38.18 14.83 -10.76
N LEU A 389 37.66 15.78 -9.99
CA LEU A 389 37.89 15.88 -8.55
C LEU A 389 36.62 15.40 -7.83
N THR A 390 35.49 15.96 -8.19
CA THR A 390 34.19 15.64 -7.59
C THR A 390 33.40 14.74 -8.53
N LEU A 391 32.28 14.24 -8.02
CA LEU A 391 31.32 13.47 -8.80
C LEU A 391 30.71 14.30 -9.94
N ALA A 392 30.37 15.56 -9.67
CA ALA A 392 29.60 16.43 -10.57
C ALA A 392 30.47 17.26 -11.51
N ASP A 393 31.67 17.66 -11.10
CA ASP A 393 32.46 18.64 -11.84
C ASP A 393 33.55 18.00 -12.67
N LYS A 394 33.57 18.39 -13.95
CA LYS A 394 34.69 18.10 -14.86
C LYS A 394 35.49 19.36 -15.16
N ILE A 395 36.80 19.24 -15.07
CA ILE A 395 37.75 20.29 -15.45
C ILE A 395 38.26 19.93 -16.85
N ALA A 396 37.82 20.69 -17.86
CA ALA A 396 38.32 20.54 -19.22
C ALA A 396 39.78 20.98 -19.29
N LEU A 397 40.64 20.15 -19.88
CA LEU A 397 42.05 20.45 -20.07
C LEU A 397 42.31 20.76 -21.55
N PRO A 398 43.24 21.69 -21.88
CA PRO A 398 43.56 22.05 -23.25
C PRO A 398 44.48 21.00 -23.92
N LEU A 399 44.19 19.72 -23.72
CA LEU A 399 44.93 18.59 -24.29
C LEU A 399 43.93 17.77 -25.10
N GLU A 400 44.20 17.61 -26.39
CA GLU A 400 43.35 16.87 -27.31
C GLU A 400 44.18 16.18 -28.38
N GLY A 401 43.57 15.22 -29.07
CA GLY A 401 44.22 14.46 -30.12
C GLY A 401 43.26 13.49 -30.79
N ARG A 402 43.82 12.56 -31.56
CA ARG A 402 43.05 11.52 -32.25
C ARG A 402 43.62 10.14 -31.91
N VAL A 403 42.75 9.13 -31.95
CA VAL A 403 43.17 7.73 -31.92
C VAL A 403 43.91 7.42 -33.22
N ASP A 404 45.12 6.88 -33.12
CA ASP A 404 45.95 6.53 -34.29
C ASP A 404 45.52 5.21 -34.95
N GLU A 405 46.21 4.84 -36.03
CA GLU A 405 45.98 3.60 -36.80
C GLU A 405 46.25 2.31 -36.00
N HIS A 406 46.94 2.40 -34.86
CA HIS A 406 47.19 1.28 -33.95
C HIS A 406 46.12 1.20 -32.85
N GLY A 407 45.12 2.09 -32.87
CA GLY A 407 44.10 2.16 -31.84
C GLY A 407 44.63 2.74 -30.52
N CYS A 408 45.60 3.65 -30.58
CA CYS A 408 46.20 4.29 -29.42
C CYS A 408 45.95 5.81 -29.40
N ALA A 409 45.68 6.35 -28.21
CA ALA A 409 45.78 7.77 -27.90
C ALA A 409 47.09 7.99 -27.15
N SER A 410 48.00 8.76 -27.76
CA SER A 410 49.35 9.00 -27.24
C SER A 410 49.67 10.49 -27.22
N LEU A 411 50.28 10.96 -26.15
CA LEU A 411 50.71 12.36 -26.00
C LEU A 411 51.84 12.43 -24.98
N THR A 412 52.90 13.21 -25.25
CA THR A 412 53.94 13.49 -24.26
C THR A 412 54.14 14.99 -24.16
N ILE A 413 53.99 15.53 -22.95
CA ILE A 413 54.13 16.97 -22.68
C ILE A 413 54.98 17.20 -21.43
N ALA A 414 55.56 18.40 -21.33
CA ALA A 414 56.13 18.87 -20.07
C ALA A 414 55.01 19.06 -19.04
N MET A 415 55.27 18.70 -17.77
CA MET A 415 54.32 18.93 -16.69
C MET A 415 54.04 20.43 -16.52
N THR A 416 52.76 20.81 -16.43
CA THR A 416 52.34 22.18 -16.13
C THR A 416 51.91 22.31 -14.67
N ASP A 417 51.99 23.52 -14.11
CA ASP A 417 51.57 23.79 -12.73
C ASP A 417 50.08 23.46 -12.49
N GLN A 418 49.24 23.60 -13.52
CA GLN A 418 47.83 23.22 -13.44
C GLN A 418 47.66 21.71 -13.30
N LEU A 419 48.30 20.93 -14.17
CA LEU A 419 48.22 19.46 -14.14
C LEU A 419 48.83 18.90 -12.86
N TYR A 420 49.97 19.44 -12.43
CA TYR A 420 50.64 19.03 -11.21
C TYR A 420 49.76 19.26 -9.97
N ARG A 421 49.10 20.44 -9.86
CA ARG A 421 48.17 20.72 -8.77
C ARG A 421 46.96 19.79 -8.77
N LEU A 422 46.40 19.48 -9.95
CA LEU A 422 45.28 18.53 -10.05
C LEU A 422 45.68 17.14 -9.57
N LEU A 423 46.86 16.67 -9.95
CA LEU A 423 47.41 15.40 -9.46
C LEU A 423 47.63 15.41 -7.94
N GLN A 424 48.17 16.50 -7.38
CA GLN A 424 48.33 16.65 -5.93
C GLN A 424 47.00 16.63 -5.17
N GLN A 425 45.93 17.10 -5.80
CA GLN A 425 44.57 17.04 -5.25
C GLN A 425 43.89 15.68 -5.47
N GLY A 426 44.59 14.71 -6.05
CA GLY A 426 44.09 13.38 -6.36
C GLY A 426 43.05 13.37 -7.47
N ALA A 427 43.17 14.26 -8.46
CA ALA A 427 42.30 14.23 -9.64
C ALA A 427 42.54 12.96 -10.45
N VAL A 428 41.46 12.35 -10.93
CA VAL A 428 41.53 11.31 -11.95
C VAL A 428 41.41 11.96 -13.32
N PHE A 429 42.36 11.67 -14.21
CA PHE A 429 42.28 12.11 -15.60
C PHE A 429 41.48 11.11 -16.43
N GLY A 430 40.85 11.61 -17.49
CA GLY A 430 40.10 10.77 -18.42
C GLY A 430 40.17 11.28 -19.86
N LEU A 431 40.09 10.33 -20.80
CA LEU A 431 39.93 10.59 -22.23
C LEU A 431 38.44 10.70 -22.56
N ARG A 432 38.00 11.92 -22.88
CA ARG A 432 36.62 12.22 -23.22
C ARG A 432 36.37 12.08 -24.70
N PHE A 433 35.35 11.28 -25.01
CA PHE A 433 34.72 11.15 -26.32
C PHE A 433 33.30 11.75 -26.28
N PRO A 434 32.55 11.84 -27.39
CA PRO A 434 31.23 12.48 -27.40
C PRO A 434 30.21 11.91 -26.39
N ASN A 435 30.27 10.61 -26.08
CA ASN A 435 29.23 9.92 -25.29
C ASN A 435 29.74 9.26 -24.00
N TYR A 436 31.04 9.27 -23.73
CA TYR A 436 31.64 8.66 -22.53
C TYR A 436 33.07 9.14 -22.34
N THR A 437 33.55 9.04 -21.11
CA THR A 437 34.94 9.32 -20.75
C THR A 437 35.58 8.06 -20.17
N LEU A 438 36.79 7.75 -20.62
CA LEU A 438 37.58 6.63 -20.14
C LEU A 438 38.59 7.10 -19.09
N PRO A 439 38.51 6.64 -17.83
CA PRO A 439 39.45 7.04 -16.79
C PRO A 439 40.84 6.45 -17.01
N LEU A 440 41.87 7.18 -16.56
CA LEU A 440 43.27 6.87 -16.77
C LEU A 440 43.98 6.56 -15.45
N ALA A 441 44.70 5.45 -15.44
CA ALA A 441 45.60 5.05 -14.36
C ALA A 441 46.87 5.87 -14.41
N LEU A 442 47.26 6.41 -13.26
CA LEU A 442 48.53 7.10 -13.08
C LEU A 442 49.57 6.12 -12.52
N SER A 443 50.70 6.03 -13.19
CA SER A 443 51.88 5.34 -12.69
C SER A 443 53.12 6.22 -12.84
N GLN A 444 54.15 5.95 -12.04
CA GLN A 444 55.40 6.71 -12.07
C GLN A 444 56.55 5.80 -12.51
N GLN A 445 57.31 6.25 -13.50
CA GLN A 445 58.55 5.64 -13.94
C GLN A 445 59.63 6.73 -14.04
N GLU A 446 60.58 6.73 -13.11
CA GLU A 446 61.66 7.75 -13.04
C GLU A 446 61.12 9.19 -13.06
N ASN A 447 61.37 9.93 -14.15
CA ASN A 447 60.93 11.31 -14.39
C ASN A 447 59.68 11.42 -15.28
N ILE A 448 59.00 10.30 -15.56
CA ILE A 448 57.81 10.25 -16.39
C ILE A 448 56.63 9.79 -15.53
N LEU A 449 55.58 10.60 -15.52
CA LEU A 449 54.27 10.20 -15.05
C LEU A 449 53.49 9.66 -16.24
N GLN A 450 53.15 8.38 -16.17
CA GLN A 450 52.49 7.67 -17.25
C GLN A 450 51.00 7.53 -16.95
N LEU A 451 50.18 7.91 -17.94
CA LEU A 451 48.73 7.73 -17.96
C LEU A 451 48.38 6.61 -18.94
N THR A 452 47.75 5.55 -18.44
CA THR A 452 47.27 4.42 -19.25
C THR A 452 45.78 4.21 -19.04
N LEU A 453 45.10 3.50 -19.95
CA LEU A 453 43.70 3.14 -19.72
C LEU A 453 43.55 2.27 -18.46
N MET A 454 42.48 2.51 -17.71
CA MET A 454 42.04 1.60 -16.67
C MET A 454 41.26 0.40 -17.26
N PRO A 455 41.08 -0.70 -16.49
CA PRO A 455 40.27 -1.85 -16.92
C PRO A 455 38.85 -1.48 -17.31
N VAL A 456 38.20 -2.28 -18.16
CA VAL A 456 36.88 -2.00 -18.74
C VAL A 456 35.77 -1.94 -17.68
N GLU A 457 35.96 -2.63 -16.57
CA GLU A 457 35.05 -2.67 -15.42
C GLU A 457 35.13 -1.42 -14.55
N THR A 458 36.03 -0.49 -14.85
CA THR A 458 36.19 0.74 -14.07
C THR A 458 34.94 1.61 -14.20
N PRO A 459 34.37 2.09 -13.08
CA PRO A 459 33.25 3.02 -13.11
C PRO A 459 33.58 4.24 -13.98
N LEU A 460 32.64 4.64 -14.82
CA LEU A 460 32.79 5.79 -15.71
C LEU A 460 32.07 7.01 -15.11
N PRO A 461 32.57 8.23 -15.35
CA PRO A 461 31.81 9.44 -15.05
C PRO A 461 30.52 9.45 -15.86
N VAL A 462 29.46 9.99 -15.27
CA VAL A 462 28.18 10.20 -15.93
C VAL A 462 28.24 11.59 -16.58
N ASP A 463 28.48 11.63 -17.89
CA ASP A 463 28.84 12.83 -18.66
C ASP A 463 27.68 13.66 -19.22
#